data_AF-A0A158L6A7-F1
#
_entry.id   AF-A0A158L6A7-F1
#
_cell.length_a   1.000
_cell.length_b   1.000
_cell.length_c   1.000
_cell.angle_alpha   90.00
_cell.angle_beta   90.00
_cell.angle_gamma   90.00
#
_symmetry.space_group_name_H-M   'P 1'
#
loop_
_entity.id
_entity.type
_entity.pdbx_description
1 polymer ?
#
loop_
_entity_poly.entity_id
_entity_poly.type
_entity_poly.pdbx_seq_one_letter_code
_entity_poly.pdbx_strand_id
1 'polypeptide(L)'
;MFCVDEKTAIQALDRKDRMLPLSPGRAESHGFEYKRNGTLSLFAALNTATGEVLGKTASRHTSAQFVAFLTEVVSAHRATQEIHVICDNLSSHKTPAVQTFLLDHPNVTMHYTPTYSSWLNQVENWFARIQRDVITRGVFTSTKDLDKKLMRYIRQYNKQAAPLKWKYADPKRRIRCDSSSSTD
;
A
#
# COMPACT_ATOMS: atom_id res chain seq x y z
N MET A 1 -0.19 4.39 -14.16
CA MET A 1 0.06 3.03 -13.65
C MET A 1 0.17 3.12 -12.14
N PHE A 2 -0.53 2.24 -11.42
CA PHE A 2 -0.55 2.19 -9.97
C PHE A 2 -0.09 0.82 -9.48
N CYS A 3 0.77 0.80 -8.48
CA CYS A 3 1.04 -0.40 -7.67
C CYS A 3 0.07 -0.36 -6.47
N VAL A 4 -0.77 -1.38 -6.34
CA VAL A 4 -1.86 -1.42 -5.35
C VAL A 4 -1.68 -2.66 -4.47
N ASP A 5 -1.85 -2.47 -3.17
CA ASP A 5 -1.79 -3.54 -2.18
C ASP A 5 -2.41 -3.07 -0.85
N GLU A 6 -2.57 -4.00 0.08
CA GLU A 6 -3.02 -3.74 1.45
C GLU A 6 -2.00 -4.13 2.50
N LYS A 7 -1.84 -3.24 3.47
CA LYS A 7 -1.25 -3.59 4.75
C LYS A 7 -2.35 -3.93 5.73
N THR A 8 -2.54 -5.22 5.97
CA THR A 8 -3.61 -5.72 6.84
C THR A 8 -3.23 -5.68 8.32
N ALA A 9 -4.25 -5.63 9.18
CA ALA A 9 -4.14 -5.83 10.64
C ALA A 9 -3.09 -4.97 11.36
N ILE A 10 -2.95 -3.69 10.98
CA ILE A 10 -2.11 -2.72 11.69
C ILE A 10 -2.70 -2.47 13.08
N GLN A 11 -1.95 -2.87 14.12
CA GLN A 11 -2.40 -2.77 15.50
C GLN A 11 -2.25 -1.33 16.04
N ALA A 12 -3.34 -0.77 16.56
CA ALA A 12 -3.30 0.44 17.37
C ALA A 12 -2.76 0.09 18.77
N LEU A 13 -1.46 0.32 18.97
CA LEU A 13 -0.76 0.11 20.24
C LEU A 13 -0.61 1.43 20.99
N ASP A 14 -1.21 1.51 22.17
CA ASP A 14 -0.94 2.57 23.14
C ASP A 14 0.06 2.07 24.18
N ARG A 15 0.93 2.96 24.66
CA ARG A 15 1.99 2.61 25.62
C ARG A 15 1.65 3.27 26.94
N LYS A 16 1.61 2.47 28.00
CA LYS A 16 1.27 2.98 29.35
C LYS A 16 2.40 3.81 29.94
N ASP A 17 3.64 3.46 29.63
CA ASP A 17 4.82 4.16 30.16
C ASP A 17 5.23 5.32 29.26
N ARG A 18 5.58 6.45 29.88
CA ARG A 18 6.11 7.63 29.20
C ARG A 18 7.46 7.27 28.56
N MET A 19 7.67 7.63 27.30
CA MET A 19 8.99 7.49 26.68
C MET A 19 10.01 8.32 27.45
N LEU A 20 11.07 7.66 27.92
CA LEU A 20 12.20 8.36 28.51
C LEU A 20 13.07 8.90 27.36
N PRO A 21 13.39 10.21 27.35
CA PRO A 21 14.19 10.79 26.29
C PRO A 21 15.60 10.20 26.28
N LEU A 22 16.25 10.29 25.13
CA LEU A 22 17.68 10.03 25.01
C LEU A 22 18.47 10.92 25.99
N SER A 23 19.39 10.32 26.73
CA SER A 23 20.37 11.05 27.55
C SER A 23 21.78 10.52 27.25
N PRO A 24 22.84 11.31 27.45
CA PRO A 24 24.21 10.82 27.29
C PRO A 24 24.41 9.51 28.07
N GLY A 25 24.89 8.45 27.40
CA GLY A 25 25.08 7.13 27.98
C GLY A 25 23.82 6.25 28.13
N ARG A 26 22.64 6.71 27.72
CA ARG A 26 21.39 5.93 27.78
C ARG A 26 20.62 6.00 26.46
N ALA A 27 20.57 4.86 25.77
CA ALA A 27 19.70 4.70 24.61
C ALA A 27 18.22 4.86 25.02
N GLU A 28 17.39 5.29 24.07
CA GLU A 28 15.95 5.35 24.27
C GLU A 28 15.42 3.97 24.71
N SER A 29 14.75 3.92 25.87
CA SER A 29 14.19 2.70 26.44
C SER A 29 12.68 2.76 26.49
N HIS A 30 12.01 1.68 26.09
CA HIS A 30 10.55 1.57 26.07
C HIS A 30 10.08 0.64 27.20
N GLY A 31 9.03 1.04 27.92
CA GLY A 31 8.32 0.14 28.82
C GLY A 31 7.66 -0.99 28.01
N PHE A 32 7.72 -2.21 28.53
CA PHE A 32 7.18 -3.40 27.84
C PHE A 32 5.65 -3.46 27.83
N GLU A 33 4.97 -2.70 28.69
CA GLU A 33 3.52 -2.70 28.79
C GLU A 33 2.85 -1.86 27.69
N TYR A 34 1.94 -2.51 26.96
CA TYR A 34 1.12 -1.86 25.94
C TYR A 34 -0.35 -2.23 26.07
N LYS A 35 -1.22 -1.35 25.56
CA LYS A 35 -2.66 -1.55 25.43
C LYS A 35 -3.03 -1.66 23.96
N ARG A 36 -3.78 -2.70 23.60
CA ARG A 36 -4.32 -2.89 22.25
C ARG A 36 -5.65 -2.15 22.11
N ASN A 37 -5.76 -1.24 21.16
CA ASN A 37 -6.97 -0.45 20.90
C ASN A 37 -7.67 -0.83 19.58
N GLY A 38 -7.46 -2.07 19.12
CA GLY A 38 -8.02 -2.58 17.85
C GLY A 38 -7.02 -2.53 16.69
N THR A 39 -7.47 -2.99 15.51
CA THR A 39 -6.67 -3.07 14.29
C THR A 39 -7.34 -2.32 13.15
N LEU A 40 -6.54 -1.86 12.18
CA LEU A 40 -6.99 -1.32 10.90
C LEU A 40 -6.20 -1.95 9.75
N SER A 41 -6.83 -2.06 8.60
CA SER A 41 -6.14 -2.30 7.33
C SER A 41 -5.91 -0.97 6.61
N LEU A 42 -4.82 -0.84 5.88
CA LEU A 42 -4.52 0.29 5.01
C LEU A 42 -4.38 -0.21 3.58
N PHE A 43 -5.30 0.18 2.71
CA PHE A 43 -5.14 0.06 1.26
C PHE A 43 -4.30 1.22 0.76
N ALA A 44 -3.39 0.96 -0.17
CA ALA A 44 -2.57 1.99 -0.79
C ALA A 44 -2.42 1.76 -2.30
N ALA A 45 -2.42 2.85 -3.06
CA ALA A 45 -2.17 2.88 -4.48
C ALA A 45 -1.03 3.87 -4.74
N LEU A 46 0.13 3.35 -5.11
CA LEU A 46 1.32 4.13 -5.44
C LEU A 46 1.37 4.39 -6.95
N ASN A 47 1.36 5.66 -7.35
CA ASN A 47 1.60 6.06 -8.73
C ASN A 47 3.08 5.86 -9.06
N THR A 48 3.40 4.98 -10.00
CA THR A 48 4.81 4.67 -10.31
C THR A 48 5.54 5.81 -11.02
N ALA A 49 4.82 6.73 -11.66
CA ALA A 49 5.39 7.83 -12.42
C ALA A 49 5.64 9.09 -11.57
N THR A 50 4.86 9.30 -10.50
CA THR A 50 5.01 10.47 -9.60
C THR A 50 5.57 10.08 -8.22
N GLY A 51 5.39 8.82 -7.83
CA GLY A 51 5.69 8.33 -6.48
C GLY A 51 4.65 8.70 -5.43
N GLU A 52 3.57 9.37 -5.81
CA GLU A 52 2.46 9.73 -4.92
C GLU A 52 1.69 8.50 -4.49
N VAL A 53 1.11 8.56 -3.29
CA VAL A 53 0.30 7.47 -2.73
C VAL A 53 -1.09 7.97 -2.39
N LEU A 54 -2.09 7.30 -2.95
CA LEU A 54 -3.46 7.34 -2.44
C LEU A 54 -3.61 6.24 -1.40
N GLY A 55 -4.29 6.51 -0.29
CA GLY A 55 -4.51 5.48 0.71
C GLY A 55 -5.85 5.63 1.40
N LYS A 56 -6.38 4.49 1.87
CA LYS A 56 -7.67 4.39 2.55
C LYS A 56 -7.57 3.37 3.66
N THR A 57 -8.01 3.75 4.86
CA THR A 57 -8.09 2.82 5.97
C THR A 57 -9.44 2.10 5.99
N ALA A 58 -9.44 0.89 6.53
CA ALA A 58 -10.63 0.09 6.69
C ALA A 58 -10.56 -0.72 7.98
N SER A 59 -11.71 -0.99 8.60
CA SER A 59 -11.81 -1.80 9.81
C SER A 59 -11.56 -3.30 9.56
N ARG A 60 -11.69 -3.73 8.31
CA ARG A 60 -11.50 -5.12 7.87
C ARG A 60 -10.71 -5.12 6.57
N HIS A 61 -10.37 -6.31 6.11
CA HIS A 61 -9.83 -6.55 4.78
C HIS A 61 -10.83 -7.43 4.03
N THR A 62 -11.63 -6.83 3.14
CA THR A 62 -12.61 -7.55 2.32
C THR A 62 -12.52 -7.09 0.87
N SER A 63 -12.92 -7.96 -0.07
CA SER A 63 -12.97 -7.59 -1.49
C SER A 63 -13.91 -6.41 -1.77
N ALA A 64 -14.99 -6.24 -0.98
CA ALA A 64 -15.85 -5.06 -1.10
C ALA A 64 -15.11 -3.76 -0.75
N GLN A 65 -14.24 -3.78 0.27
CA GLN A 65 -13.41 -2.63 0.63
C GLN A 65 -12.31 -2.37 -0.40
N PHE A 66 -11.74 -3.44 -0.97
CA PHE A 66 -10.79 -3.34 -2.07
C PHE A 66 -11.43 -2.70 -3.32
N VAL A 67 -12.60 -3.16 -3.75
CA VAL A 67 -13.36 -2.55 -4.86
C VAL A 67 -13.68 -1.09 -4.55
N ALA A 68 -14.18 -0.79 -3.34
CA ALA A 68 -14.46 0.59 -2.95
C ALA A 68 -13.21 1.48 -2.97
N PHE A 69 -12.02 0.93 -2.70
CA PHE A 69 -10.76 1.66 -2.83
C PHE A 69 -10.38 1.86 -4.31
N LEU A 70 -10.52 0.84 -5.16
CA LEU A 70 -10.28 0.99 -6.60
C LEU A 70 -11.21 2.03 -7.22
N THR A 71 -12.49 2.07 -6.83
CA THR A 71 -13.43 3.11 -7.27
C THR A 71 -12.93 4.52 -6.93
N GLU A 72 -12.39 4.73 -5.72
CA GLU A 72 -11.79 6.02 -5.34
C GLU A 72 -10.55 6.36 -6.18
N VAL A 73 -9.67 5.40 -6.44
CA VAL A 73 -8.50 5.59 -7.30
C VAL A 73 -8.91 5.95 -8.73
N VAL A 74 -9.92 5.28 -9.29
CA VAL A 74 -10.39 5.49 -10.66
C VAL A 74 -11.12 6.83 -10.80
N SER A 75 -12.00 7.17 -9.85
CA SER A 75 -12.75 8.44 -9.85
C SER A 75 -11.87 9.69 -9.73
N ALA A 76 -10.63 9.55 -9.22
CA ALA A 76 -9.66 10.63 -9.19
C ALA A 76 -9.08 10.96 -10.59
N HIS A 77 -9.39 10.17 -11.61
CA HIS A 77 -8.87 10.29 -12.97
C HIS A 77 -9.97 10.52 -13.99
N ARG A 78 -9.60 11.01 -15.19
CA ARG A 78 -10.55 11.18 -16.29
C ARG A 78 -11.05 9.82 -16.76
N ALA A 79 -12.34 9.72 -17.08
CA ALA A 79 -12.96 8.47 -17.53
C ALA A 79 -12.32 7.87 -18.80
N THR A 80 -11.70 8.70 -19.64
CA THR A 80 -11.03 8.27 -20.88
C THR A 80 -9.59 7.81 -20.68
N GLN A 81 -9.03 7.97 -19.46
CA GLN A 81 -7.64 7.63 -19.20
C GLN A 81 -7.51 6.14 -18.90
N GLU A 82 -6.57 5.46 -19.55
CA GLU A 82 -6.22 4.08 -19.23
C GLU A 82 -5.51 4.00 -17.87
N ILE A 83 -5.99 3.10 -17.02
CA ILE A 83 -5.49 2.89 -15.67
C ILE A 83 -5.01 1.45 -15.55
N HIS A 84 -3.69 1.29 -15.55
CA HIS A 84 -3.08 0.00 -15.24
C HIS A 84 -2.82 -0.11 -13.73
N VAL A 85 -3.33 -1.17 -13.12
CA VAL A 85 -3.15 -1.52 -11.71
C VAL A 85 -2.28 -2.77 -11.62
N ILE A 86 -1.14 -2.67 -10.96
CA ILE A 86 -0.27 -3.80 -10.61
C ILE A 86 -0.62 -4.22 -9.19
N CYS A 87 -0.90 -5.49 -8.96
CA CYS A 87 -1.24 -6.06 -7.66
C CYS A 87 -0.64 -7.44 -7.50
N ASP A 88 -0.58 -7.96 -6.27
CA ASP A 88 -0.13 -9.32 -6.04
C ASP A 88 -1.16 -10.35 -6.56
N ASN A 89 -0.76 -11.61 -6.69
CA ASN A 89 -1.62 -12.67 -7.22
C ASN A 89 -2.46 -13.35 -6.13
N LEU A 90 -3.00 -12.58 -5.18
CA LEU A 90 -3.84 -13.10 -4.11
C LEU A 90 -5.28 -13.32 -4.59
N SER A 91 -5.95 -14.35 -4.05
CA SER A 91 -7.33 -14.70 -4.41
C SER A 91 -8.35 -13.61 -4.05
N SER A 92 -8.06 -12.76 -3.05
CA SER A 92 -8.88 -11.60 -2.65
C SER A 92 -9.05 -10.59 -3.78
N HIS A 93 -8.08 -10.47 -4.69
CA HIS A 93 -8.10 -9.58 -5.85
C HIS A 93 -8.80 -10.17 -7.07
N LYS A 94 -9.20 -11.44 -7.02
CA LYS A 94 -9.82 -12.17 -8.14
C LYS A 94 -11.26 -12.59 -7.89
N THR A 95 -11.88 -12.00 -6.87
CA THR A 95 -13.25 -12.33 -6.50
C THR A 95 -14.25 -11.84 -7.55
N PRO A 96 -15.47 -12.40 -7.59
CA PRO A 96 -16.51 -11.96 -8.53
C PRO A 96 -16.79 -10.45 -8.45
N ALA A 97 -16.73 -9.86 -7.25
CA ALA A 97 -16.90 -8.41 -7.08
C ALA A 97 -15.83 -7.59 -7.82
N VAL A 98 -14.58 -8.04 -7.82
CA VAL A 98 -13.50 -7.38 -8.58
C VAL A 98 -13.70 -7.58 -10.08
N GLN A 99 -14.12 -8.77 -10.51
CA GLN A 99 -14.42 -9.03 -11.92
C GLN A 99 -15.55 -8.13 -12.44
N THR A 100 -16.66 -8.01 -11.69
CA THR A 100 -17.75 -7.08 -12.01
C THR A 100 -17.24 -5.64 -12.09
N PHE A 101 -16.43 -5.19 -11.13
CA PHE A 101 -15.84 -3.85 -11.18
C PHE A 101 -15.02 -3.61 -12.46
N LEU A 102 -14.22 -4.59 -12.91
CA LEU A 102 -13.44 -4.47 -14.15
C LEU A 102 -14.30 -4.46 -15.42
N LEU A 103 -15.43 -5.17 -15.42
CA LEU A 103 -16.40 -5.11 -16.52
C LEU A 103 -17.07 -3.73 -16.60
N ASP A 104 -17.37 -3.12 -15.46
CA ASP A 104 -17.97 -1.78 -15.38
C ASP A 104 -16.95 -0.66 -15.72
N HIS A 105 -15.65 -0.95 -15.66
CA HIS A 105 -14.56 0.00 -15.90
C HIS A 105 -13.57 -0.52 -16.96
N PRO A 106 -13.95 -0.54 -18.25
CA PRO A 106 -13.13 -1.12 -19.32
C PRO A 106 -11.79 -0.40 -19.55
N ASN A 107 -11.63 0.82 -19.03
CA ASN A 107 -10.37 1.57 -19.05
C ASN A 107 -9.39 1.14 -17.94
N VAL A 108 -9.78 0.20 -17.07
CA VAL A 108 -8.94 -0.32 -15.97
C VAL A 108 -8.43 -1.71 -16.32
N THR A 109 -7.11 -1.90 -16.28
CA THR A 109 -6.47 -3.21 -16.50
C THR A 109 -5.69 -3.63 -15.26
N MET A 110 -6.01 -4.80 -14.72
CA MET A 110 -5.24 -5.40 -13.63
C MET A 110 -4.13 -6.31 -14.14
N HIS A 111 -2.92 -6.09 -13.64
CA HIS A 111 -1.72 -6.86 -13.89
C HIS A 111 -1.30 -7.53 -12.58
N TYR A 112 -1.18 -8.85 -12.59
CA TYR A 112 -0.82 -9.61 -11.39
C TYR A 112 0.69 -9.91 -11.42
N THR A 113 1.39 -9.64 -10.32
CA THR A 113 2.79 -10.06 -10.18
C THR A 113 2.88 -11.59 -10.16
N PRO A 114 3.94 -12.21 -10.72
CA PRO A 114 4.17 -13.64 -10.57
C PRO A 114 4.21 -14.07 -9.11
N THR A 115 3.89 -15.34 -8.85
CA THR A 115 3.95 -15.91 -7.50
C THR A 115 5.34 -15.69 -6.88
N TYR A 116 5.39 -15.38 -5.59
CA TYR A 116 6.61 -15.06 -4.85
C TYR A 116 7.40 -13.84 -5.38
N SER A 117 6.77 -12.96 -6.17
CA SER A 117 7.41 -11.77 -6.74
C SER A 117 6.85 -10.46 -6.17
N SER A 118 6.53 -10.42 -4.88
CA SER A 118 6.03 -9.21 -4.19
C SER A 118 6.98 -8.02 -4.29
N TRP A 119 8.29 -8.27 -4.47
CA TRP A 119 9.31 -7.25 -4.74
C TRP A 119 9.04 -6.43 -6.01
N LEU A 120 8.17 -6.92 -6.91
CA LEU A 120 7.73 -6.16 -8.08
C LEU A 120 6.64 -5.13 -7.76
N ASN A 121 5.87 -5.33 -6.68
CA ASN A 121 4.82 -4.43 -6.25
C ASN A 121 5.42 -3.26 -5.47
N GLN A 122 5.70 -2.14 -6.15
CA GLN A 122 6.46 -1.03 -5.54
C GLN A 122 5.80 -0.41 -4.29
N VAL A 123 4.49 -0.58 -4.12
CA VAL A 123 3.79 -0.11 -2.91
C VAL A 123 4.25 -0.83 -1.65
N GLU A 124 4.75 -2.07 -1.76
CA GLU A 124 5.37 -2.81 -0.64
C GLU A 124 6.60 -2.07 -0.08
N ASN A 125 7.42 -1.48 -0.96
CA ASN A 125 8.55 -0.65 -0.53
C ASN A 125 8.08 0.60 0.22
N TRP A 126 6.93 1.16 -0.18
CA TRP A 126 6.33 2.28 0.53
C TRP A 126 5.72 1.84 1.88
N PHE A 127 5.11 0.66 1.95
CA PHE A 127 4.65 0.09 3.22
C PHE A 127 5.79 -0.14 4.21
N ALA A 128 6.97 -0.55 3.74
CA ALA A 128 8.15 -0.63 4.59
C ALA A 128 8.61 0.74 5.15
N ARG A 129 8.33 1.85 4.45
CA ARG A 129 8.60 3.21 4.95
C ARG A 129 7.60 3.61 6.03
N ILE A 130 6.29 3.57 5.74
CA ILE A 130 5.27 3.95 6.74
C ILE A 130 5.32 3.04 7.97
N GLN A 131 5.71 1.77 7.80
CA GLN A 131 5.96 0.87 8.92
C GLN A 131 7.04 1.42 9.85
N ARG A 132 8.21 1.79 9.32
CA ARG A 132 9.33 2.31 10.11
C ARG A 132 9.02 3.67 10.73
N ASP A 133 8.41 4.57 9.94
CA ASP A 133 8.29 5.98 10.30
C ASP A 133 7.09 6.24 11.22
N VAL A 134 6.01 5.47 11.09
CA VAL A 134 4.75 5.68 11.82
C VAL A 134 4.39 4.50 12.70
N ILE A 135 4.36 3.27 12.16
CA ILE A 135 3.73 2.14 12.85
C ILE A 135 4.62 1.60 13.98
N THR A 136 5.90 1.33 13.72
CA THR A 136 6.81 0.67 14.67
C THR A 136 7.05 1.50 15.93
N ARG A 137 7.13 2.83 15.79
CA ARG A 137 7.39 3.76 16.92
C ARG A 137 6.15 4.56 17.34
N GLY A 138 5.02 4.33 16.69
CA GLY A 138 3.79 5.05 16.96
C GLY A 138 3.14 4.62 18.27
N VAL A 139 2.49 5.59 18.91
CA VAL A 139 1.57 5.38 20.03
C VAL A 139 0.18 5.74 19.52
N PHE A 140 -0.80 4.85 19.67
CA PHE A 140 -2.13 4.98 19.09
C PHE A 140 -3.22 4.69 20.14
N THR A 141 -3.89 5.74 20.61
CA THR A 141 -4.90 5.64 21.67
C THR A 141 -6.22 5.03 21.21
N SER A 142 -6.44 4.94 19.88
CA SER A 142 -7.60 4.33 19.25
C SER A 142 -7.30 4.00 17.77
N THR A 143 -8.16 3.19 17.14
CA THR A 143 -8.14 3.02 15.68
C THR A 143 -8.31 4.35 14.93
N LYS A 144 -9.14 5.26 15.45
CA LYS A 144 -9.33 6.60 14.86
C LYS A 144 -8.05 7.45 14.91
N ASP A 145 -7.27 7.35 15.99
CA ASP A 145 -5.97 8.02 16.10
C ASP A 145 -4.95 7.40 15.13
N LEU A 146 -4.94 6.07 15.00
CA LEU A 146 -4.14 5.35 14.00
C LEU A 146 -4.47 5.82 12.57
N ASP A 147 -5.75 5.83 12.19
CA ASP A 147 -6.22 6.34 10.90
C ASP A 147 -5.72 7.76 10.65
N LYS A 148 -5.98 8.69 11.59
CA LYS A 148 -5.58 10.08 11.45
C LYS A 148 -4.07 10.24 11.22
N LYS A 149 -3.26 9.44 11.92
CA LYS A 149 -1.79 9.47 11.80
C LYS A 149 -1.30 8.88 10.48
N LEU A 150 -1.86 7.75 10.03
CA LEU A 150 -1.57 7.16 8.72
C LEU A 150 -1.92 8.14 7.59
N MET A 151 -3.13 8.70 7.61
CA MET A 151 -3.59 9.66 6.59
C MET A 151 -2.80 10.98 6.63
N ARG A 152 -2.40 11.45 7.82
CA ARG A 152 -1.49 12.61 7.95
C ARG A 152 -0.13 12.32 7.34
N TYR A 153 0.42 11.14 7.56
CA TYR A 153 1.71 10.74 6.99
C TYR A 153 1.63 10.67 5.46
N ILE A 154 0.59 10.05 4.89
CA ILE A 154 0.37 10.02 3.43
C ILE A 154 0.35 11.44 2.84
N ARG A 155 -0.44 12.34 3.43
CA ARG A 155 -0.48 13.76 3.00
C ARG A 155 0.88 14.44 3.07
N GLN A 156 1.67 14.17 4.12
CA GLN A 156 2.99 14.77 4.27
C GLN A 156 4.00 14.18 3.29
N TYR A 157 3.96 12.86 3.08
CA TYR A 157 4.78 12.14 2.10
C TYR A 157 4.52 12.67 0.68
N ASN A 158 3.24 12.85 0.30
CA ASN A 158 2.88 13.32 -1.04
C ASN A 158 3.39 14.74 -1.37
N LYS A 159 3.67 15.60 -0.39
CA LYS A 159 4.26 16.93 -0.64
C LYS A 159 5.65 16.87 -1.28
N GLN A 160 6.36 15.77 -1.08
CA GLN A 160 7.72 15.54 -1.59
C GLN A 160 7.80 14.18 -2.27
N ALA A 161 6.66 13.69 -2.79
CA ALA A 161 6.62 12.42 -3.50
C ALA A 161 7.55 12.48 -4.69
N ALA A 162 8.31 11.40 -4.85
CA ALA A 162 9.19 11.22 -5.97
C ALA A 162 9.14 9.75 -6.40
N PRO A 163 9.30 9.47 -7.70
CA PRO A 163 9.31 8.10 -8.20
C PRO A 163 10.32 7.25 -7.45
N LEU A 164 9.92 6.05 -7.04
CA LEU A 164 10.82 5.13 -6.37
C LEU A 164 11.89 4.68 -7.37
N LYS A 165 13.13 5.13 -7.13
CA LYS A 165 14.29 4.71 -7.93
C LYS A 165 14.59 3.25 -7.63
N TRP A 166 14.14 2.38 -8.51
CA TRP A 166 14.39 0.95 -8.46
C TRP A 166 15.56 0.62 -9.36
N LYS A 167 16.63 0.05 -8.79
CA LYS A 167 17.76 -0.45 -9.57
C LYS A 167 17.52 -1.93 -9.89
N TYR A 168 17.11 -2.21 -11.12
CA TYR A 168 17.22 -3.55 -11.68
C TYR A 168 18.59 -3.68 -12.35
N ALA A 169 19.51 -4.38 -11.69
CA ALA A 169 20.93 -4.34 -12.05
C ALA A 169 21.36 -5.34 -13.14
N ASP A 170 20.50 -6.29 -13.53
CA ASP A 170 20.87 -7.34 -14.49
C ASP A 170 19.98 -7.35 -15.75
N PRO A 171 20.31 -6.54 -16.78
CA PRO A 171 19.59 -6.51 -18.04
C PRO A 171 19.49 -7.86 -18.76
N LYS A 172 20.35 -8.85 -18.45
CA LYS A 172 20.34 -10.18 -19.07
C LYS A 172 19.18 -11.06 -18.59
N ARG A 173 18.57 -10.73 -17.45
CA ARG A 173 17.40 -11.43 -16.88
C ARG A 173 16.05 -10.81 -17.30
N ARG A 174 16.07 -9.87 -18.24
CA ARG A 174 14.85 -9.25 -18.77
C ARG A 174 14.06 -10.31 -19.53
N ILE A 175 12.88 -10.67 -19.02
CA ILE A 175 11.91 -11.46 -19.77
C ILE A 175 11.51 -10.61 -20.99
N ARG A 176 11.80 -11.11 -22.19
CA ARG A 176 11.32 -10.53 -23.44
C ARG A 176 9.99 -11.21 -23.75
N CYS A 177 8.94 -10.43 -24.00
CA CYS A 177 7.78 -10.97 -24.68
C CYS A 177 8.21 -11.19 -26.13
N ASP A 178 8.44 -12.44 -26.52
CA ASP A 178 8.59 -12.77 -27.93
C ASP A 178 7.20 -12.61 -28.58
N SER A 179 7.05 -11.60 -29.42
CA SER A 179 5.85 -11.34 -30.22
C SER A 179 5.75 -12.30 -31.42
N SER A 180 6.14 -13.56 -31.26
CA SER A 180 6.20 -14.53 -32.35
C SER A 180 5.41 -15.80 -32.03
N SER A 181 4.09 -15.73 -32.21
CA SER A 181 3.29 -16.85 -32.71
C SER A 181 1.83 -16.42 -32.89
N SER A 182 1.53 -15.76 -34.00
CA SER A 182 0.22 -15.80 -34.68
C SER A 182 0.43 -15.27 -36.10
N THR A 183 1.07 -16.10 -36.92
CA THR A 183 0.87 -16.06 -38.37
C THR A 183 0.32 -17.44 -38.73
N ASP A 184 -0.80 -17.39 -39.44
CA ASP A 184 -1.60 -18.45 -40.09
C ASP A 184 -2.62 -19.23 -39.22
#